data_AF-A0A7W1UXI4-F1
#
_entry.id   AF-A0A7W1UXI4-F1
#
_cell.length_a   1.000
_cell.length_b   1.000
_cell.length_c   1.000
_cell.angle_alpha   90.00
_cell.angle_beta   90.00
_cell.angle_gamma   90.00
#
_symmetry.space_group_name_H-M   'P 1'
#
loop_
_entity.id
_entity.type
_entity.pdbx_description
1 polymer ?
#
loop_
_entity_poly.entity_id
_entity_poly.type
_entity_poly.pdbx_seq_one_letter_code
_entity_poly.pdbx_strand_id
1 'polypeptide(L)'
;MKKTFILLVTLVMTTLSAQRSPLVERSVELKDLYEQAIHLENSTPQEIEANRLAIKNAWMQIDPEIGSLYKPVETYGKLPEIMENVHINGLHSTGDEGERVFEDNSQNRWGTDIQIYSGFVDGGVDVVTDNLGHIYSLHFESFASTHKIFIHKSTDEGETWSLYREQAITAPILQAQLVSIHGAGDNYLLAYFLTDSNTFQALRWNTTTNGSVEAQVMATNVLEFSVDRNYPGDTSSQRVFGVYKKSNNDFVRSARSTTGSFGFDWVDESADIVIANMTDFAYGRDGACYFASVGGISGNLSVDINDNFNDPGSWVSFQSIELGNDRESLNPTIVAARAGLTNDNVLVFASSRAVGSTEGFDARYYIRTNDTPFGAGLPFTSGNSNLSIIHPDSYIRFENGANTARLSYVSQVVDASSNNENRSLTYNGSSLDPFEPVADPSKNPFSGFKSTVTGEILSSLEPYIVFVGTSSGGTFGVSLYFDKQSSTLSTIDFNMSDIQVYPNPTRNILHVNANQNIDQIEVYNYMGQLIKILHPNTVNTEVSMSEFATGFYLVKISSQEKSITHKIVKK
;
A
#
# COMPACT_ATOMS: atom_id res chain seq x y z
N MET A 1 -37.99 6.03 -39.70
CA MET A 1 -38.23 7.35 -39.07
C MET A 1 -37.95 7.20 -37.59
N LYS A 2 -36.68 7.29 -37.17
CA LYS A 2 -36.08 8.53 -36.64
C LYS A 2 -36.95 9.16 -35.54
N LYS A 3 -36.79 8.72 -34.29
CA LYS A 3 -37.15 9.47 -33.07
C LYS A 3 -36.80 8.72 -31.76
N THR A 4 -35.56 8.25 -31.59
CA THR A 4 -35.00 7.96 -30.23
C THR A 4 -33.47 7.99 -30.19
N PHE A 5 -32.85 8.57 -31.23
CA PHE A 5 -31.42 8.89 -31.26
C PHE A 5 -31.32 10.39 -31.02
N ILE A 6 -30.41 10.83 -30.15
CA ILE A 6 -30.12 12.25 -29.82
C ILE A 6 -31.09 12.86 -28.78
N LEU A 7 -30.95 12.46 -27.52
CA LEU A 7 -31.22 13.35 -26.38
C LEU A 7 -30.55 12.81 -25.11
N LEU A 8 -29.22 12.94 -25.00
CA LEU A 8 -28.53 13.27 -23.73
C LEU A 8 -27.04 13.59 -23.98
N VAL A 9 -26.78 14.42 -24.99
CA VAL A 9 -25.56 15.25 -25.00
C VAL A 9 -26.07 16.67 -24.79
N THR A 10 -25.55 17.34 -23.76
CA THR A 10 -25.79 18.75 -23.37
C THR A 10 -26.96 19.03 -22.41
N LEU A 11 -26.74 18.70 -21.12
CA LEU A 11 -27.13 19.48 -19.93
C LEU A 11 -26.34 18.82 -18.79
N VAL A 12 -25.24 19.36 -18.26
CA VAL A 12 -25.12 20.59 -17.47
C VAL A 12 -23.63 20.99 -17.47
N MET A 13 -23.30 22.16 -18.02
CA MET A 13 -22.21 22.95 -17.46
C MET A 13 -22.78 23.70 -16.26
N THR A 14 -22.32 23.40 -15.04
CA THR A 14 -22.20 24.32 -13.88
C THR A 14 -21.93 23.55 -12.59
N THR A 15 -20.68 23.11 -12.43
CA THR A 15 -19.84 23.13 -11.21
C THR A 15 -18.48 22.61 -11.66
N LEU A 16 -17.35 23.17 -11.22
CA LEU A 16 -15.99 22.81 -11.69
C LEU A 16 -15.64 21.32 -11.39
N SER A 17 -16.12 20.39 -12.20
CA SER A 17 -15.68 19.00 -12.27
C SER A 17 -14.64 18.87 -13.38
N ALA A 18 -13.54 18.15 -13.12
CA ALA A 18 -12.42 17.94 -14.02
C ALA A 18 -12.85 17.80 -15.50
N GLN A 19 -12.36 18.69 -16.37
CA GLN A 19 -12.72 18.70 -17.79
C GLN A 19 -12.15 17.45 -18.46
N ARG A 20 -12.98 16.41 -18.60
CA ARG A 20 -12.68 15.24 -19.42
C ARG A 20 -12.80 15.61 -20.90
N SER A 21 -11.86 15.18 -21.72
CA SER A 21 -12.04 15.19 -23.18
C SER A 21 -13.24 14.31 -23.55
N PRO A 22 -14.08 14.68 -24.54
CA PRO A 22 -15.24 13.88 -24.90
C PRO A 22 -14.79 12.48 -25.33
N LEU A 23 -15.31 11.44 -24.64
CA LEU A 23 -15.09 10.05 -25.00
C LEU A 23 -15.65 9.78 -26.40
N VAL A 24 -14.81 9.31 -27.32
CA VAL A 24 -15.23 8.85 -28.64
C VAL A 24 -15.95 7.50 -28.51
N GLU A 25 -17.14 7.37 -29.10
CA GLU A 25 -17.93 6.14 -29.01
C GLU A 25 -17.31 5.01 -29.86
N ARG A 26 -17.13 3.83 -29.25
CA ARG A 26 -16.58 2.65 -29.91
C ARG A 26 -17.58 2.04 -30.90
N SER A 27 -17.10 1.69 -32.10
CA SER A 27 -17.89 0.89 -33.07
C SER A 27 -18.17 -0.52 -32.54
N VAL A 28 -19.12 -1.24 -33.15
CA VAL A 28 -19.40 -2.65 -32.81
C VAL A 28 -18.16 -3.52 -33.06
N GLU A 29 -17.50 -3.34 -34.21
CA GLU A 29 -16.25 -4.04 -34.54
C GLU A 29 -15.17 -3.81 -33.47
N LEU A 30 -15.01 -2.57 -33.02
CA LEU A 30 -14.01 -2.24 -32.02
C LEU A 30 -14.33 -2.89 -30.67
N LYS A 31 -15.61 -2.99 -30.28
CA LYS A 31 -16.04 -3.73 -29.08
C LYS A 31 -15.72 -5.22 -29.19
N ASP A 32 -16.04 -5.85 -30.33
CA ASP A 32 -15.74 -7.27 -30.56
C ASP A 32 -14.23 -7.56 -30.52
N LEU A 33 -13.40 -6.66 -31.07
CA LEU A 33 -11.95 -6.78 -31.02
C LEU A 33 -11.39 -6.66 -29.59
N TYR A 34 -12.00 -5.83 -28.74
CA TYR A 34 -11.64 -5.72 -27.33
C TYR A 34 -12.02 -6.95 -26.52
N GLU A 35 -13.20 -7.53 -26.76
CA GLU A 35 -13.59 -8.80 -26.15
C GLU A 35 -12.63 -9.92 -26.54
N GLN A 36 -12.20 -9.97 -27.81
CA GLN A 36 -11.17 -10.90 -28.27
C GLN A 36 -9.84 -10.68 -27.56
N ALA A 37 -9.43 -9.42 -27.32
CA ALA A 37 -8.16 -9.10 -26.66
C ALA A 37 -8.04 -9.68 -25.25
N ILE A 38 -9.16 -9.75 -24.51
CA ILE A 38 -9.22 -10.36 -23.17
C ILE A 38 -8.93 -11.87 -23.27
N HIS A 39 -9.56 -12.57 -24.22
CA HIS A 39 -9.33 -14.00 -24.42
C HIS A 39 -7.94 -14.34 -24.95
N LEU A 40 -7.32 -13.43 -25.71
CA LEU A 40 -6.00 -13.62 -26.30
C LEU A 40 -4.84 -13.46 -25.30
N GLU A 41 -5.08 -13.04 -24.05
CA GLU A 41 -4.01 -12.79 -23.08
C GLU A 41 -3.12 -14.01 -22.82
N ASN A 42 -3.68 -15.22 -22.88
CA ASN A 42 -2.96 -16.49 -22.73
C ASN A 42 -2.56 -17.12 -24.08
N SER A 43 -2.66 -16.37 -25.16
CA SER A 43 -2.34 -16.84 -26.53
C SER A 43 -0.92 -16.45 -26.93
N THR A 44 -0.52 -16.74 -28.17
CA THR A 44 0.84 -16.43 -28.62
C THR A 44 1.06 -14.92 -28.74
N PRO A 45 2.30 -14.41 -28.55
CA PRO A 45 2.63 -13.00 -28.79
C PRO A 45 2.21 -12.49 -30.17
N GLN A 46 2.25 -13.37 -31.19
CA GLN A 46 1.84 -13.06 -32.56
C GLN A 46 0.33 -12.82 -32.66
N GLU A 47 -0.49 -13.62 -31.98
CA GLU A 47 -1.95 -13.44 -31.98
C GLU A 47 -2.36 -12.17 -31.23
N ILE A 48 -1.71 -11.88 -30.10
CA ILE A 48 -1.91 -10.64 -29.33
C ILE A 48 -1.57 -9.42 -30.20
N GLU A 49 -0.43 -9.45 -30.91
CA GLU A 49 -0.01 -8.33 -31.76
C GLU A 49 -0.92 -8.17 -32.99
N ALA A 50 -1.42 -9.26 -33.56
CA ALA A 50 -2.38 -9.20 -34.66
C ALA A 50 -3.69 -8.53 -34.23
N ASN A 51 -4.22 -8.87 -33.04
CA ASN A 51 -5.40 -8.21 -32.49
C ASN A 51 -5.13 -6.73 -32.16
N ARG A 52 -3.96 -6.41 -31.59
CA ARG A 52 -3.55 -5.00 -31.36
C ARG A 52 -3.54 -4.18 -32.65
N LEU A 53 -3.00 -4.73 -33.74
CA LEU A 53 -2.98 -4.06 -35.04
C LEU A 53 -4.39 -3.91 -35.64
N ALA A 54 -5.28 -4.88 -35.41
CA ALA A 54 -6.68 -4.78 -35.80
C ALA A 54 -7.39 -3.65 -35.05
N ILE A 55 -7.21 -3.55 -33.72
CA ILE A 55 -7.73 -2.46 -32.88
C ILE A 55 -7.23 -1.11 -33.41
N LYS A 56 -5.93 -0.99 -33.67
CA LYS A 56 -5.34 0.20 -34.29
C LYS A 56 -6.03 0.58 -35.59
N ASN A 57 -6.18 -0.38 -36.50
CA ASN A 57 -6.78 -0.13 -37.81
C ASN A 57 -8.25 0.30 -37.69
N ALA A 58 -9.00 -0.29 -36.75
CA ALA A 58 -10.37 0.10 -36.46
C ALA A 58 -10.42 1.54 -35.91
N TRP A 59 -9.54 1.89 -34.97
CA TRP A 59 -9.42 3.27 -34.48
C TRP A 59 -9.05 4.26 -35.58
N MET A 60 -8.10 3.93 -36.46
CA MET A 60 -7.72 4.80 -37.57
C MET A 60 -8.90 5.18 -38.49
N GLN A 61 -9.98 4.37 -38.52
CA GLN A 61 -11.21 4.70 -39.25
C GLN A 61 -12.19 5.58 -38.46
N ILE A 62 -12.18 5.49 -37.13
CA ILE A 62 -13.10 6.20 -36.22
C ILE A 62 -12.50 7.55 -35.81
N ASP A 63 -11.27 7.50 -35.30
CA ASP A 63 -10.48 8.63 -34.82
C ASP A 63 -8.98 8.37 -35.11
N PRO A 64 -8.43 8.99 -36.17
CA PRO A 64 -7.02 8.84 -36.52
C PRO A 64 -6.04 9.30 -35.44
N GLU A 65 -6.43 10.25 -34.57
CA GLU A 65 -5.56 10.69 -33.47
C GLU A 65 -5.41 9.55 -32.46
N ILE A 66 -6.51 8.91 -32.06
CA ILE A 66 -6.49 7.73 -31.18
C ILE A 66 -5.78 6.56 -31.86
N GLY A 67 -6.06 6.29 -33.13
CA GLY A 67 -5.39 5.20 -33.88
C GLY A 67 -3.87 5.40 -33.97
N SER A 68 -3.40 6.65 -34.00
CA SER A 68 -1.97 6.96 -34.02
C SER A 68 -1.24 6.65 -32.71
N LEU A 69 -1.98 6.52 -31.61
CA LEU A 69 -1.44 6.19 -30.28
C LEU A 69 -0.99 4.73 -30.16
N TYR A 70 -1.53 3.83 -30.99
CA TYR A 70 -1.13 2.41 -31.01
C TYR A 70 0.24 2.21 -31.67
N LYS A 71 1.29 2.62 -30.97
CA LYS A 71 2.71 2.56 -31.33
C LYS A 71 3.56 2.56 -30.04
N PRO A 72 4.87 2.27 -30.14
CA PRO A 72 5.78 2.48 -29.00
C PRO A 72 5.73 3.91 -28.50
N VAL A 73 5.84 4.07 -27.18
CA VAL A 73 5.88 5.39 -26.56
C VAL A 73 7.13 6.13 -27.03
N GLU A 74 6.96 7.37 -27.46
CA GLU A 74 8.08 8.18 -27.93
C GLU A 74 8.93 8.65 -26.75
N THR A 75 10.18 8.21 -26.73
CA THR A 75 11.18 8.59 -25.72
C THR A 75 12.09 9.72 -26.18
N TYR A 76 11.87 10.23 -27.41
CA TYR A 76 12.68 11.25 -28.09
C TYR A 76 14.19 10.94 -28.11
N GLY A 77 14.54 9.66 -28.13
CA GLY A 77 15.94 9.22 -28.14
C GLY A 77 16.68 9.42 -26.82
N LYS A 78 15.98 9.73 -25.71
CA LYS A 78 16.59 9.74 -24.38
C LYS A 78 17.10 8.34 -24.03
N LEU A 79 18.28 8.29 -23.43
CA LEU A 79 18.84 7.07 -22.86
C LEU A 79 18.60 7.03 -21.34
N PRO A 80 18.59 5.82 -20.73
CA PRO A 80 18.45 5.69 -19.29
C PRO A 80 19.52 6.47 -18.53
N GLU A 81 19.14 7.08 -17.42
CA GLU A 81 19.98 7.97 -16.61
C GLU A 81 20.78 7.17 -15.56
N ILE A 82 21.55 6.21 -16.06
CA ILE A 82 22.46 5.38 -15.27
C ILE A 82 23.90 5.80 -15.51
N MET A 83 24.79 5.55 -14.55
CA MET A 83 26.20 5.96 -14.64
C MET A 83 26.92 5.43 -15.89
N GLU A 84 26.51 4.26 -16.37
CA GLU A 84 26.98 3.64 -17.60
C GLU A 84 26.71 4.50 -18.86
N ASN A 85 25.70 5.37 -18.82
CA ASN A 85 25.28 6.24 -19.92
C ASN A 85 25.71 7.71 -19.76
N VAL A 86 26.42 8.10 -18.69
CA VAL A 86 26.80 9.51 -18.40
C VAL A 86 27.46 10.19 -19.59
N HIS A 87 28.44 9.51 -20.20
CA HIS A 87 29.21 10.05 -21.30
C HIS A 87 28.37 10.36 -22.55
N ILE A 88 27.15 9.80 -22.64
CA ILE A 88 26.21 10.01 -23.74
C ILE A 88 25.19 11.09 -23.40
N ASN A 89 24.71 11.12 -22.15
CA ASN A 89 23.72 12.10 -21.68
C ASN A 89 24.31 13.51 -21.46
N GLY A 90 25.64 13.63 -21.37
CA GLY A 90 26.36 14.90 -21.26
C GLY A 90 27.18 15.04 -19.97
N LEU A 91 27.78 16.21 -19.76
CA LEU A 91 28.53 16.51 -18.53
C LEU A 91 27.56 16.69 -17.35
N HIS A 92 27.44 15.67 -16.51
CA HIS A 92 26.87 15.80 -15.17
C HIS A 92 28.01 16.16 -14.20
N SER A 93 27.94 17.33 -13.55
CA SER A 93 28.95 17.72 -12.57
C SER A 93 28.71 16.98 -11.26
N THR A 94 29.59 16.04 -10.93
CA THR A 94 29.73 15.55 -9.56
C THR A 94 30.43 16.63 -8.73
N GLY A 95 29.67 17.61 -8.27
CA GLY A 95 30.15 18.55 -7.26
C GLY A 95 30.40 17.77 -5.97
N ASP A 96 31.65 17.72 -5.56
CA ASP A 96 32.05 17.32 -4.21
C ASP A 96 31.61 18.47 -3.29
N GLU A 97 30.71 18.22 -2.32
CA GLU A 97 30.49 19.08 -1.15
C GLU A 97 29.29 18.62 -0.29
N GLY A 98 29.57 18.44 1.01
CA GLY A 98 28.57 18.26 2.08
C GLY A 98 28.49 16.84 2.63
N GLU A 99 29.26 16.53 3.67
CA GLU A 99 29.05 15.32 4.47
C GLU A 99 27.81 15.56 5.35
N ARG A 100 26.69 14.88 5.04
CA ARG A 100 25.60 14.80 6.01
C ARG A 100 26.13 13.95 7.18
N VAL A 101 26.27 14.54 8.36
CA VAL A 101 26.76 13.82 9.54
C VAL A 101 25.68 12.84 10.01
N PHE A 102 26.03 11.56 9.95
CA PHE A 102 25.24 10.45 10.47
C PHE A 102 25.65 10.20 11.92
N GLU A 103 24.80 10.55 12.88
CA GLU A 103 24.94 10.12 14.27
C GLU A 103 23.92 9.02 14.56
N ASP A 104 24.31 7.77 14.33
CA ASP A 104 23.60 6.62 14.89
C ASP A 104 23.97 6.46 16.36
N ASN A 105 23.06 6.89 17.23
CA ASN A 105 23.12 6.58 18.65
C ASN A 105 22.20 5.41 19.04
N SER A 106 21.72 4.61 18.08
CA SER A 106 20.85 3.48 18.36
C SER A 106 21.65 2.17 18.43
N GLN A 107 21.85 1.69 19.67
CA GLN A 107 22.29 0.32 19.91
C GLN A 107 21.21 -0.62 19.35
N ASN A 108 21.62 -1.55 18.47
CA ASN A 108 20.81 -2.69 18.03
C ASN A 108 20.14 -3.37 19.24
N ARG A 109 18.83 -3.22 19.36
CA ARG A 109 17.99 -3.92 20.33
C ARG A 109 17.05 -4.83 19.58
N TRP A 110 17.32 -6.12 19.71
CA TRP A 110 16.48 -7.22 19.24
C TRP A 110 15.06 -7.07 19.79
N GLY A 111 14.04 -7.32 18.94
CA GLY A 111 12.70 -7.65 19.42
C GLY A 111 11.54 -7.30 18.49
N THR A 112 11.56 -6.13 17.85
CA THR A 112 10.41 -5.65 17.06
C THR A 112 10.78 -4.90 15.77
N ASP A 113 11.86 -4.10 15.73
CA ASP A 113 12.31 -3.43 14.48
C ASP A 113 13.66 -3.97 13.97
N ILE A 114 13.71 -4.42 12.73
CA ILE A 114 14.94 -4.86 12.03
C ILE A 114 15.44 -3.70 11.17
N GLN A 115 16.62 -3.17 11.49
CA GLN A 115 17.27 -2.17 10.65
C GLN A 115 17.84 -2.81 9.37
N ILE A 116 17.26 -2.48 8.22
CA ILE A 116 17.66 -2.96 6.89
C ILE A 116 18.85 -2.16 6.35
N TYR A 117 18.85 -0.85 6.62
CA TYR A 117 19.84 0.10 6.11
C TYR A 117 20.18 1.18 7.13
N SER A 118 21.42 1.65 7.09
CA SER A 118 21.99 2.67 7.97
C SER A 118 22.55 3.79 7.11
N GLY A 119 21.80 4.88 6.96
CA GLY A 119 22.17 5.99 6.09
C GLY A 119 21.02 6.96 5.88
N PHE A 120 21.07 7.75 4.80
CA PHE A 120 19.99 8.66 4.46
C PHE A 120 18.94 7.94 3.65
N VAL A 121 17.68 8.34 3.79
CA VAL A 121 16.63 7.88 2.90
C VAL A 121 15.81 9.09 2.48
N ASP A 122 15.91 9.44 1.20
CA ASP A 122 15.26 10.63 0.65
C ASP A 122 13.89 10.29 0.03
N GLY A 123 13.58 9.01 -0.21
CA GLY A 123 12.24 8.56 -0.60
C GLY A 123 12.20 7.20 -1.29
N GLY A 124 11.11 6.99 -2.03
CA GLY A 124 10.90 5.80 -2.87
C GLY A 124 10.71 4.51 -2.08
N VAL A 125 10.33 4.59 -0.80
CA VAL A 125 10.15 3.40 0.03
C VAL A 125 9.02 2.54 -0.54
N ASP A 126 9.40 1.41 -1.09
CA ASP A 126 8.46 0.46 -1.68
C ASP A 126 8.90 -0.98 -1.42
N VAL A 127 7.95 -1.91 -1.44
CA VAL A 127 8.20 -3.31 -1.12
C VAL A 127 7.42 -4.21 -2.04
N VAL A 128 8.03 -5.30 -2.47
CA VAL A 128 7.35 -6.33 -3.24
C VAL A 128 7.80 -7.71 -2.82
N THR A 129 6.88 -8.66 -2.88
CA THR A 129 7.13 -10.09 -2.69
C THR A 129 7.15 -10.81 -4.02
N ASP A 130 7.92 -11.90 -4.10
CA ASP A 130 7.78 -12.88 -5.17
C ASP A 130 6.98 -14.11 -4.69
N ASN A 131 6.59 -14.98 -5.61
CA ASN A 131 5.78 -16.16 -5.23
C ASN A 131 6.60 -17.22 -4.44
N LEU A 132 7.91 -17.00 -4.23
CA LEU A 132 8.76 -17.83 -3.38
C LEU A 132 8.79 -17.31 -1.93
N GLY A 133 8.15 -16.16 -1.66
CA GLY A 133 8.15 -15.51 -0.35
C GLY A 133 9.41 -14.68 -0.09
N HIS A 134 10.23 -14.42 -1.10
CA HIS A 134 11.31 -13.44 -0.94
C HIS A 134 10.73 -12.04 -0.88
N ILE A 135 11.29 -11.21 0.00
CA ILE A 135 10.86 -9.82 0.20
C ILE A 135 11.95 -8.91 -0.38
N TYR A 136 11.55 -7.98 -1.22
CA TYR A 136 12.41 -6.96 -1.79
C TYR A 136 11.93 -5.59 -1.31
N SER A 137 12.85 -4.78 -0.78
CA SER A 137 12.57 -3.40 -0.39
C SER A 137 13.45 -2.46 -1.19
N LEU A 138 12.85 -1.40 -1.73
CA LEU A 138 13.53 -0.32 -2.44
C LEU A 138 13.53 0.94 -1.58
N HIS A 139 14.63 1.67 -1.64
CA HIS A 139 14.69 3.09 -1.29
C HIS A 139 15.68 3.79 -2.20
N PHE A 140 15.69 5.12 -2.19
CA PHE A 140 16.73 5.89 -2.87
C PHE A 140 17.36 6.96 -1.98
N GLU A 141 18.58 7.30 -2.33
CA GLU A 141 19.28 8.51 -1.88
C GLU A 141 19.39 9.46 -3.07
N SER A 142 19.10 10.73 -2.85
CA SER A 142 19.25 11.79 -3.83
C SER A 142 19.71 13.06 -3.13
N PHE A 143 21.03 13.19 -3.02
CA PHE A 143 21.63 14.32 -2.33
C PHE A 143 22.83 14.88 -3.09
N ALA A 144 22.83 16.21 -3.25
CA ALA A 144 23.85 16.93 -4.00
C ALA A 144 24.05 16.31 -5.39
N SER A 145 25.18 15.64 -5.61
CA SER A 145 25.52 14.98 -6.88
C SER A 145 25.51 13.45 -6.82
N THR A 146 25.10 12.86 -5.69
CA THR A 146 25.01 11.40 -5.52
C THR A 146 23.55 10.98 -5.53
N HIS A 147 23.20 10.15 -6.51
CA HIS A 147 21.86 9.60 -6.67
C HIS A 147 21.98 8.09 -6.82
N LYS A 148 21.31 7.34 -5.96
CA LYS A 148 21.41 5.89 -5.92
C LYS A 148 20.07 5.26 -5.58
N ILE A 149 19.76 4.17 -6.27
CA ILE A 149 18.68 3.26 -5.90
C ILE A 149 19.31 2.07 -5.19
N PHE A 150 18.76 1.72 -4.04
CA PHE A 150 19.13 0.56 -3.26
C PHE A 150 17.96 -0.40 -3.19
N ILE A 151 18.26 -1.68 -3.38
CA ILE A 151 17.30 -2.77 -3.18
C ILE A 151 17.90 -3.73 -2.18
N HIS A 152 17.17 -3.97 -1.10
CA HIS A 152 17.49 -4.98 -0.09
C HIS A 152 16.59 -6.19 -0.29
N LYS A 153 17.11 -7.37 0.04
CA LYS A 153 16.39 -8.64 -0.08
C LYS A 153 16.44 -9.42 1.23
N SER A 154 15.29 -9.97 1.61
CA SER A 154 15.17 -11.05 2.59
C SER A 154 14.68 -12.32 1.90
N THR A 155 15.19 -13.47 2.35
CA THR A 155 14.79 -14.81 1.88
C THR A 155 14.20 -15.67 2.99
N ASP A 156 14.08 -15.11 4.18
CA ASP A 156 13.70 -15.78 5.42
C ASP A 156 12.63 -14.97 6.14
N GLU A 157 11.63 -14.49 5.39
CA GLU A 157 10.44 -13.83 5.93
C GLU A 157 10.71 -12.56 6.73
N GLY A 158 11.76 -11.84 6.35
CA GLY A 158 12.17 -10.58 6.94
C GLY A 158 13.11 -10.70 8.13
N GLU A 159 13.47 -11.92 8.55
CA GLU A 159 14.36 -12.13 9.70
C GLU A 159 15.79 -11.62 9.43
N THR A 160 16.30 -11.81 8.21
CA THR A 160 17.58 -11.25 7.78
C THR A 160 17.48 -10.54 6.44
N TRP A 161 18.29 -9.48 6.31
CA TRP A 161 18.32 -8.62 5.13
C TRP A 161 19.73 -8.48 4.60
N SER A 162 19.84 -8.40 3.27
CA SER A 162 21.10 -8.13 2.58
C SER A 162 20.90 -7.10 1.47
N LEU A 163 21.93 -6.30 1.18
CA LEU A 163 21.94 -5.45 -0.01
C LEU A 163 21.93 -6.37 -1.25
N TYR A 164 20.87 -6.29 -2.04
CA TYR A 164 20.70 -7.10 -3.24
C TYR A 164 21.19 -6.37 -4.49
N ARG A 165 20.83 -5.08 -4.62
CA ARG A 165 21.28 -4.22 -5.73
C ARG A 165 21.55 -2.81 -5.24
N GLU A 166 22.55 -2.19 -5.83
CA GLU A 166 22.83 -0.77 -5.77
C GLU A 166 23.03 -0.29 -7.21
N GLN A 167 22.31 0.76 -7.62
CA GLN A 167 22.49 1.37 -8.94
C GLN A 167 22.67 2.87 -8.79
N ALA A 168 23.77 3.38 -9.34
CA ALA A 168 24.02 4.81 -9.42
C ALA A 168 23.27 5.44 -10.61
N ILE A 169 22.60 6.56 -10.32
CA ILE A 169 21.75 7.33 -11.22
C ILE A 169 22.40 8.69 -11.48
N THR A 170 22.20 9.24 -12.68
CA THR A 170 22.88 10.48 -13.11
C THR A 170 22.11 11.75 -12.78
N ALA A 171 20.91 11.63 -12.25
CA ALA A 171 19.99 12.72 -11.95
C ALA A 171 19.24 12.45 -10.63
N PRO A 172 18.84 13.51 -9.88
CA PRO A 172 18.00 13.38 -8.70
C PRO A 172 16.75 12.55 -8.96
N ILE A 173 16.48 11.59 -8.09
CA ILE A 173 15.31 10.72 -8.14
C ILE A 173 14.19 11.39 -7.35
N LEU A 174 13.00 11.45 -7.95
CA LEU A 174 11.80 12.07 -7.36
C LEU A 174 10.82 11.01 -6.82
N GLN A 175 10.70 9.89 -7.53
CA GLN A 175 9.74 8.84 -7.21
C GLN A 175 10.29 7.49 -7.70
N ALA A 176 10.00 6.41 -6.96
CA ALA A 176 10.30 5.05 -7.38
C ALA A 176 9.22 4.08 -6.88
N GLN A 177 8.96 3.02 -7.66
CA GLN A 177 8.07 1.90 -7.32
C GLN A 177 8.69 0.57 -7.78
N LEU A 178 8.44 -0.50 -7.04
CA LEU A 178 8.90 -1.86 -7.30
C LEU A 178 7.81 -2.72 -7.92
N VAL A 179 8.20 -3.53 -8.90
CA VAL A 179 7.36 -4.57 -9.49
C VAL A 179 8.18 -5.84 -9.65
N SER A 180 7.67 -6.99 -9.20
CA SER A 180 8.25 -8.31 -9.48
C SER A 180 7.53 -8.96 -10.68
N ILE A 181 8.20 -9.77 -11.48
CA ILE A 181 7.57 -10.60 -12.52
C ILE A 181 7.94 -12.03 -12.17
N HIS A 182 6.93 -12.83 -11.84
CA HIS A 182 7.15 -14.18 -11.32
C HIS A 182 6.07 -15.16 -11.75
N GLY A 183 6.47 -16.33 -12.25
CA GLY A 183 5.58 -17.32 -12.86
C GLY A 183 6.36 -18.51 -13.43
N ALA A 184 5.81 -19.18 -14.43
CA ALA A 184 6.55 -20.18 -15.20
C ALA A 184 7.48 -19.47 -16.20
N GLY A 185 8.79 -19.53 -15.94
CA GLY A 185 9.83 -18.93 -16.77
C GLY A 185 10.90 -18.23 -15.93
N ASP A 186 11.66 -17.34 -16.58
CA ASP A 186 12.59 -16.46 -15.88
C ASP A 186 11.82 -15.39 -15.10
N ASN A 187 12.28 -15.13 -13.88
CA ASN A 187 11.70 -14.17 -12.96
C ASN A 187 12.49 -12.87 -13.01
N TYR A 188 11.80 -11.74 -12.88
CA TYR A 188 12.41 -10.43 -12.95
C TYR A 188 12.01 -9.55 -11.77
N LEU A 189 12.88 -8.61 -11.42
CA LEU A 189 12.58 -7.51 -10.52
C LEU A 189 12.78 -6.22 -11.29
N LEU A 190 11.81 -5.31 -11.19
CA LEU A 190 11.83 -4.01 -11.85
C LEU A 190 11.73 -2.90 -10.80
N ALA A 191 12.56 -1.88 -10.98
CA ALA A 191 12.44 -0.61 -10.28
C ALA A 191 12.06 0.47 -11.30
N TYR A 192 10.80 0.89 -11.29
CA TYR A 192 10.33 2.04 -12.04
C TYR A 192 10.65 3.30 -11.27
N PHE A 193 11.17 4.33 -11.92
CA PHE A 193 11.54 5.57 -11.26
C PHE A 193 11.44 6.79 -12.17
N LEU A 194 11.29 7.94 -11.53
CA LEU A 194 11.23 9.26 -12.13
C LEU A 194 12.37 10.11 -11.59
N THR A 195 13.00 10.86 -12.46
CA THR A 195 14.04 11.84 -12.13
C THR A 195 13.57 13.27 -12.36
N ASP A 196 14.32 14.24 -11.84
CA ASP A 196 14.07 15.68 -12.00
C ASP A 196 14.16 16.18 -13.45
N SER A 197 14.71 15.36 -14.36
CA SER A 197 14.70 15.60 -15.81
C SER A 197 13.37 15.24 -16.47
N ASN A 198 12.35 14.91 -15.67
CA ASN A 198 11.03 14.43 -16.06
C ASN A 198 11.11 13.17 -16.94
N THR A 199 12.06 12.28 -16.64
CA THR A 199 12.27 11.02 -17.37
C THR A 199 11.76 9.85 -16.55
N PHE A 200 10.69 9.22 -17.04
CA PHE A 200 10.14 7.99 -16.48
C PHE A 200 10.83 6.79 -17.13
N GLN A 201 11.45 5.95 -16.31
CA GLN A 201 12.37 4.90 -16.73
C GLN A 201 12.34 3.74 -15.76
N ALA A 202 12.93 2.61 -16.15
CA ALA A 202 13.01 1.44 -15.28
C ALA A 202 14.37 0.76 -15.34
N LEU A 203 14.76 0.19 -14.21
CA LEU A 203 15.81 -0.81 -14.11
C LEU A 203 15.16 -2.19 -14.03
N ARG A 204 15.80 -3.21 -14.62
CA ARG A 204 15.36 -4.60 -14.55
C ARG A 204 16.53 -5.53 -14.24
N TRP A 205 16.28 -6.52 -13.41
CA TRP A 205 17.19 -7.63 -13.14
C TRP A 205 16.50 -8.96 -13.34
N ASN A 206 17.14 -9.88 -14.06
CA ASN A 206 16.73 -11.28 -14.08
C ASN A 206 17.14 -11.92 -12.74
N THR A 207 16.15 -12.23 -11.90
CA THR A 207 16.35 -12.81 -10.56
C THR A 207 16.60 -14.31 -10.61
N THR A 208 16.19 -15.01 -11.68
CA THR A 208 16.46 -16.45 -11.88
C THR A 208 17.94 -16.68 -12.16
N THR A 209 18.52 -15.88 -13.07
CA THR A 209 19.93 -16.02 -13.47
C THR A 209 20.86 -15.08 -12.70
N ASN A 210 20.31 -14.20 -11.85
CA ASN A 210 21.03 -13.12 -11.18
C ASN A 210 21.81 -12.24 -12.18
N GLY A 211 21.17 -11.91 -13.30
CA GLY A 211 21.78 -11.16 -14.41
C GLY A 211 22.14 -9.71 -14.05
N SER A 212 22.94 -9.10 -14.93
CA SER A 212 23.28 -7.67 -14.90
C SER A 212 22.04 -6.78 -15.02
N VAL A 213 22.17 -5.53 -14.60
CA VAL A 213 21.12 -4.52 -14.77
C VAL A 213 20.84 -4.26 -16.25
N GLU A 214 19.56 -4.22 -16.60
CA GLU A 214 19.07 -3.67 -17.85
C GLU A 214 18.28 -2.40 -17.54
N ALA A 215 18.31 -1.42 -18.43
CA ALA A 215 17.61 -0.15 -18.21
C ALA A 215 16.93 0.35 -19.48
N GLN A 216 15.77 0.99 -19.33
CA GLN A 216 15.03 1.57 -20.44
C GLN A 216 14.24 2.81 -20.00
N VAL A 217 14.19 3.82 -20.87
CA VAL A 217 13.28 4.96 -20.74
C VAL A 217 11.91 4.54 -21.26
N MET A 218 10.87 4.73 -20.44
CA MET A 218 9.49 4.37 -20.78
C MET A 218 8.73 5.56 -21.36
N ALA A 219 8.91 6.74 -20.76
CA ALA A 219 8.28 7.97 -21.22
C ALA A 219 9.08 9.19 -20.77
N THR A 220 8.90 10.31 -21.47
CA THR A 220 9.45 11.61 -21.07
C THR A 220 8.34 12.61 -20.74
N ASN A 221 8.74 13.73 -20.15
CA ASN A 221 7.84 14.79 -19.68
C ASN A 221 6.85 14.26 -18.65
N VAL A 222 7.29 13.40 -17.74
CA VAL A 222 6.47 12.82 -16.67
C VAL A 222 6.72 13.56 -15.36
N LEU A 223 5.66 13.84 -14.59
CA LEU A 223 5.74 14.50 -13.27
C LEU A 223 5.44 13.56 -12.11
N GLU A 224 4.64 12.52 -12.35
CA GLU A 224 4.18 11.55 -11.36
C GLU A 224 3.74 10.30 -12.13
N PHE A 225 3.91 9.13 -11.52
CA PHE A 225 3.43 7.88 -12.10
C PHE A 225 2.87 6.94 -11.03
N SER A 226 2.05 5.98 -11.43
CA SER A 226 1.79 4.76 -10.65
C SER A 226 1.69 3.56 -11.57
N VAL A 227 2.28 2.44 -11.17
CA VAL A 227 2.34 1.19 -11.95
C VAL A 227 1.84 0.01 -11.14
N ASP A 228 1.23 -0.93 -11.85
CA ASP A 228 0.95 -2.28 -11.34
C ASP A 228 1.02 -3.28 -12.51
N ARG A 229 1.02 -4.57 -12.20
CA ARG A 229 1.16 -5.63 -13.18
C ARG A 229 -0.05 -6.54 -13.24
N ASN A 230 -0.19 -7.25 -14.36
CA ASN A 230 -1.04 -8.42 -14.40
C ASN A 230 -0.36 -9.62 -13.71
N TYR A 231 -1.15 -10.65 -13.41
CA TYR A 231 -0.67 -11.84 -12.67
C TYR A 231 -0.93 -13.17 -13.41
N PRO A 232 -0.68 -13.33 -14.72
CA PRO A 232 -0.77 -14.63 -15.38
C PRO A 232 0.22 -15.65 -14.82
N GLY A 233 -0.05 -16.93 -15.10
CA GLY A 233 0.78 -18.04 -14.65
C GLY A 233 2.20 -18.05 -15.24
N ASP A 234 2.35 -17.58 -16.48
CA ASP A 234 3.63 -17.59 -17.23
C ASP A 234 4.26 -16.19 -17.23
N THR A 235 5.58 -16.11 -17.04
CA THR A 235 6.26 -14.79 -16.96
C THR A 235 6.29 -14.05 -18.29
N SER A 236 6.30 -14.78 -19.41
CA SER A 236 6.23 -14.18 -20.75
C SER A 236 4.92 -13.47 -21.04
N SER A 237 3.83 -13.84 -20.37
CA SER A 237 2.52 -13.19 -20.52
C SER A 237 2.33 -12.00 -19.58
N GLN A 238 3.27 -11.79 -18.65
CA GLN A 238 3.19 -10.68 -17.71
C GLN A 238 3.51 -9.34 -18.40
N ARG A 239 2.75 -8.33 -17.98
CA ARG A 239 2.81 -6.94 -18.42
C ARG A 239 2.69 -6.02 -17.22
N VAL A 240 3.32 -4.88 -17.33
CA VAL A 240 3.15 -3.76 -16.43
C VAL A 240 2.28 -2.73 -17.12
N PHE A 241 1.27 -2.25 -16.43
CA PHE A 241 0.42 -1.15 -16.85
C PHE A 241 0.67 0.00 -15.89
N GLY A 242 0.64 1.23 -16.39
CA GLY A 242 0.69 2.38 -15.51
C GLY A 242 -0.05 3.59 -16.02
N VAL A 243 -0.22 4.52 -15.11
CA VAL A 243 -0.67 5.88 -15.36
C VAL A 243 0.47 6.84 -15.06
N TYR A 244 0.55 7.95 -15.79
CA TYR A 244 1.51 9.00 -15.50
C TYR A 244 1.00 10.36 -15.94
N LYS A 245 1.33 11.38 -15.15
CA LYS A 245 1.00 12.78 -15.41
C LYS A 245 2.05 13.40 -16.32
N LYS A 246 1.62 14.04 -17.41
CA LYS A 246 2.53 14.76 -18.32
C LYS A 246 2.77 16.22 -17.89
N SER A 247 4.00 16.70 -18.04
CA SER A 247 4.42 18.06 -17.65
C SER A 247 4.03 19.15 -18.64
N ASN A 248 3.65 18.79 -19.87
CA ASN A 248 3.34 19.74 -20.94
C ASN A 248 1.86 20.15 -20.99
N ASN A 249 0.96 19.37 -20.39
CA ASN A 249 -0.48 19.60 -20.44
C ASN A 249 -1.24 19.22 -19.15
N ASP A 250 -0.54 18.82 -18.07
CA ASP A 250 -1.09 18.38 -16.77
C ASP A 250 -2.05 17.18 -16.84
N PHE A 251 -2.22 16.55 -18.00
CA PHE A 251 -3.11 15.40 -18.14
C PHE A 251 -2.40 14.11 -17.74
N VAL A 252 -3.17 13.22 -17.13
CA VAL A 252 -2.80 11.84 -16.90
C VAL A 252 -3.01 11.05 -18.18
N ARG A 253 -2.01 10.25 -18.53
CA ARG A 253 -2.06 9.24 -19.59
C ARG A 253 -1.82 7.87 -18.99
N SER A 254 -2.12 6.83 -19.74
CA SER A 254 -1.84 5.46 -19.35
C SER A 254 -1.17 4.72 -20.49
N ALA A 255 -0.34 3.74 -20.16
CA ALA A 255 0.36 2.93 -21.14
C ALA A 255 0.71 1.58 -20.50
N ARG A 256 1.25 0.66 -21.31
CA ARG A 256 1.60 -0.68 -20.83
C ARG A 256 2.85 -1.20 -21.53
N SER A 257 3.52 -2.17 -20.91
CA SER A 257 4.59 -2.94 -21.53
C SER A 257 4.06 -3.95 -22.57
N THR A 258 4.85 -4.23 -23.60
CA THR A 258 4.61 -5.33 -24.54
C THR A 258 4.62 -6.71 -23.83
N THR A 259 3.97 -7.72 -24.42
CA THR A 259 4.04 -9.10 -23.90
C THR A 259 5.45 -9.66 -24.16
N GLY A 260 6.03 -10.37 -23.19
CA GLY A 260 7.35 -10.98 -23.33
C GLY A 260 8.51 -10.00 -23.28
N SER A 261 8.23 -8.70 -23.11
CA SER A 261 9.26 -7.69 -22.81
C SER A 261 9.55 -7.60 -21.32
N PHE A 262 8.84 -8.35 -20.47
CA PHE A 262 9.04 -8.39 -19.01
C PHE A 262 9.08 -6.98 -18.39
N GLY A 263 8.03 -6.19 -18.65
CA GLY A 263 7.85 -4.83 -18.10
C GLY A 263 8.52 -3.70 -18.90
N PHE A 264 9.31 -4.03 -19.92
CA PHE A 264 9.93 -3.07 -20.83
C PHE A 264 9.07 -2.81 -22.08
N ASP A 265 9.53 -1.96 -22.99
CA ASP A 265 8.89 -1.69 -24.27
C ASP A 265 7.45 -1.20 -24.10
N TRP A 266 7.30 0.00 -23.54
CA TRP A 266 5.98 0.59 -23.31
C TRP A 266 5.35 1.06 -24.63
N VAL A 267 4.07 0.75 -24.80
CA VAL A 267 3.30 0.98 -26.04
C VAL A 267 1.89 1.49 -25.71
N ASP A 268 1.20 1.98 -26.75
CA ASP A 268 -0.23 2.30 -26.75
C ASP A 268 -0.63 3.36 -25.70
N GLU A 269 0.16 4.44 -25.58
CA GLU A 269 -0.15 5.54 -24.65
C GLU A 269 -1.53 6.13 -24.92
N SER A 270 -2.42 6.14 -23.93
CA SER A 270 -3.78 6.64 -24.03
C SER A 270 -3.81 8.15 -24.35
N ALA A 271 -4.93 8.59 -24.89
CA ALA A 271 -5.25 10.01 -24.91
C ALA A 271 -5.35 10.56 -23.48
N ASP A 272 -5.32 11.89 -23.36
CA ASP A 272 -5.44 12.64 -22.11
C ASP A 272 -6.71 12.22 -21.34
N ILE A 273 -6.54 11.57 -20.18
CA ILE A 273 -7.61 10.96 -19.38
C ILE A 273 -8.31 12.03 -18.52
N VAL A 274 -7.54 12.65 -17.62
CA VAL A 274 -8.03 13.61 -16.63
C VAL A 274 -6.87 14.49 -16.14
N ILE A 275 -7.18 15.68 -15.64
CA ILE A 275 -6.23 16.54 -14.92
C ILE A 275 -6.29 16.19 -13.43
N ALA A 276 -5.27 15.50 -12.94
CA ALA A 276 -5.23 15.05 -11.56
C ALA A 276 -3.82 15.11 -10.97
N ASN A 277 -3.77 15.04 -9.64
CA ASN A 277 -2.57 14.92 -8.81
C ASN A 277 -2.76 13.74 -7.85
N MET A 278 -1.68 13.28 -7.22
CA MET A 278 -1.73 12.23 -6.19
C MET A 278 -2.42 10.99 -6.75
N THR A 279 -1.73 10.37 -7.70
CA THR A 279 -2.22 9.27 -8.51
C THR A 279 -1.86 7.94 -7.86
N ASP A 280 -2.83 7.04 -7.76
CA ASP A 280 -2.55 5.64 -7.46
C ASP A 280 -3.31 4.69 -8.40
N PHE A 281 -2.73 3.54 -8.65
CA PHE A 281 -3.16 2.63 -9.70
C PHE A 281 -3.16 1.19 -9.21
N ALA A 282 -4.26 0.49 -9.48
CA ALA A 282 -4.39 -0.92 -9.16
C ALA A 282 -4.81 -1.73 -10.39
N TYR A 283 -4.21 -2.90 -10.52
CA TYR A 283 -4.53 -3.87 -11.55
C TYR A 283 -5.25 -5.08 -10.97
N GLY A 284 -6.32 -5.54 -11.63
CA GLY A 284 -6.96 -6.81 -11.31
C GLY A 284 -6.57 -7.95 -12.27
N ARG A 285 -5.97 -9.08 -11.82
CA ARG A 285 -5.75 -10.30 -12.65
C ARG A 285 -7.04 -10.70 -13.37
N ASP A 286 -6.97 -11.01 -14.65
CA ASP A 286 -8.16 -11.32 -15.47
C ASP A 286 -9.23 -10.21 -15.46
N GLY A 287 -8.85 -8.95 -15.18
CA GLY A 287 -9.80 -7.91 -14.80
C GLY A 287 -9.41 -6.47 -15.05
N ALA A 288 -10.31 -5.58 -14.64
CA ALA A 288 -10.23 -4.14 -14.91
C ALA A 288 -9.07 -3.47 -14.18
N CYS A 289 -8.62 -2.34 -14.72
CA CYS A 289 -7.70 -1.45 -14.03
C CYS A 289 -8.48 -0.32 -13.36
N TYR A 290 -7.96 0.15 -12.24
CA TYR A 290 -8.55 1.23 -11.47
C TYR A 290 -7.50 2.30 -11.21
N PHE A 291 -7.92 3.54 -11.35
CA PHE A 291 -7.07 4.70 -11.15
C PHE A 291 -7.73 5.64 -10.16
N ALA A 292 -7.13 5.80 -8.98
CA ALA A 292 -7.57 6.76 -7.98
C ALA A 292 -6.76 8.04 -8.09
N SER A 293 -7.41 9.19 -7.95
CA SER A 293 -6.72 10.48 -8.02
C SER A 293 -7.45 11.61 -7.33
N VAL A 294 -6.70 12.67 -7.01
CA VAL A 294 -7.25 13.93 -6.51
C VAL A 294 -7.24 14.95 -7.64
N GLY A 295 -8.41 15.47 -8.00
CA GLY A 295 -8.56 16.42 -9.09
C GLY A 295 -7.71 17.68 -8.85
N GLY A 296 -6.82 18.01 -9.80
CA GLY A 296 -5.82 19.07 -9.57
C GLY A 296 -6.39 20.47 -9.39
N ILE A 297 -7.61 20.71 -9.85
CA ILE A 297 -8.35 21.98 -9.70
C ILE A 297 -9.51 21.83 -8.71
N SER A 298 -10.25 20.72 -8.78
CA SER A 298 -11.48 20.52 -7.99
C SER A 298 -11.22 20.03 -6.56
N GLY A 299 -10.07 19.39 -6.30
CA GLY A 299 -9.79 18.68 -5.06
C GLY A 299 -10.64 17.42 -4.86
N ASN A 300 -11.48 17.03 -5.83
CA ASN A 300 -12.32 15.84 -5.71
C ASN A 300 -11.47 14.58 -5.71
N LEU A 301 -11.72 13.68 -4.77
CA LEU A 301 -11.23 12.31 -4.86
C LEU A 301 -12.09 11.55 -5.87
N SER A 302 -11.47 10.99 -6.90
CA SER A 302 -12.15 10.30 -7.99
C SER A 302 -11.50 8.97 -8.32
N VAL A 303 -12.28 8.07 -8.90
CA VAL A 303 -11.82 6.78 -9.44
C VAL A 303 -12.27 6.63 -10.89
N ASP A 304 -11.32 6.29 -11.76
CA ASP A 304 -11.55 5.91 -13.14
C ASP A 304 -11.40 4.39 -13.29
N ILE A 305 -12.21 3.80 -14.16
CA ILE A 305 -12.24 2.35 -14.38
C ILE A 305 -11.95 2.06 -15.85
N ASN A 306 -10.94 1.23 -16.07
CA ASN A 306 -10.61 0.66 -17.37
C ASN A 306 -11.07 -0.79 -17.42
N ASP A 307 -12.02 -1.10 -18.29
CA ASP A 307 -12.62 -2.43 -18.42
C ASP A 307 -11.80 -3.43 -19.24
N ASN A 308 -10.74 -2.96 -19.89
CA ASN A 308 -9.86 -3.75 -20.71
C ASN A 308 -8.41 -3.37 -20.45
N PHE A 309 -7.80 -4.05 -19.50
CA PHE A 309 -6.38 -3.90 -19.20
C PHE A 309 -5.45 -4.09 -20.41
N ASN A 310 -5.93 -4.79 -21.45
CA ASN A 310 -5.26 -4.94 -22.73
C ASN A 310 -5.47 -3.73 -23.68
N ASP A 311 -5.97 -2.61 -23.19
CA ASP A 311 -5.99 -1.37 -23.92
C ASP A 311 -5.87 -0.18 -22.94
N PRO A 312 -4.76 0.56 -22.95
CA PRO A 312 -4.62 1.73 -22.10
C PRO A 312 -5.66 2.82 -22.38
N GLY A 313 -6.28 2.84 -23.57
CA GLY A 313 -7.38 3.75 -23.88
C GLY A 313 -8.74 3.39 -23.25
N SER A 314 -8.89 2.24 -22.58
CA SER A 314 -10.21 1.65 -22.34
C SER A 314 -10.96 2.16 -21.09
N TRP A 315 -10.89 3.45 -20.79
CA TRP A 315 -11.52 4.07 -19.62
C TRP A 315 -13.03 4.29 -19.81
N VAL A 316 -13.86 3.43 -19.21
CA VAL A 316 -15.31 3.40 -19.43
C VAL A 316 -16.15 4.08 -18.36
N SER A 317 -15.61 4.23 -17.15
CA SER A 317 -16.33 4.85 -16.04
C SER A 317 -15.44 5.83 -15.29
N PHE A 318 -16.05 6.91 -14.81
CA PHE A 318 -15.46 7.92 -13.95
C PHE A 318 -16.45 8.21 -12.83
N GLN A 319 -15.97 8.19 -11.59
CA GLN A 319 -16.76 8.51 -10.40
C GLN A 319 -15.97 9.44 -9.48
N SER A 320 -16.52 10.63 -9.17
CA SER A 320 -16.08 11.37 -7.99
C SER A 320 -16.69 10.74 -6.75
N ILE A 321 -15.84 10.17 -5.89
CA ILE A 321 -16.25 9.45 -4.67
C ILE A 321 -16.31 10.35 -3.43
N GLU A 322 -15.61 11.49 -3.47
CA GLU A 322 -15.69 12.55 -2.45
C GLU A 322 -15.47 13.92 -3.12
N LEU A 323 -16.23 14.93 -2.69
CA LEU A 323 -16.17 16.27 -3.26
C LEU A 323 -15.14 17.13 -2.53
N GLY A 324 -14.25 17.79 -3.28
CA GLY A 324 -13.20 18.64 -2.74
C GLY A 324 -13.68 19.91 -2.05
N ASN A 325 -14.95 20.30 -2.26
CA ASN A 325 -15.60 21.39 -1.54
C ASN A 325 -16.09 21.00 -0.14
N ASP A 326 -16.29 19.70 0.10
CA ASP A 326 -16.77 19.18 1.38
C ASP A 326 -15.58 18.68 2.21
N ARG A 327 -14.66 17.95 1.58
CA ARG A 327 -13.49 17.36 2.24
C ARG A 327 -12.21 17.50 1.43
N GLU A 328 -11.13 17.80 2.14
CA GLU A 328 -9.77 17.70 1.62
C GLU A 328 -9.34 16.23 1.68
N SER A 329 -8.93 15.65 0.56
CA SER A 329 -8.43 14.27 0.47
C SER A 329 -7.01 14.25 -0.06
N LEU A 330 -6.12 13.49 0.56
CA LEU A 330 -4.69 13.42 0.20
C LEU A 330 -4.21 11.98 0.10
N ASN A 331 -3.22 11.77 -0.79
CA ASN A 331 -2.51 10.51 -0.97
C ASN A 331 -3.46 9.30 -1.03
N PRO A 332 -4.43 9.28 -1.95
CA PRO A 332 -5.30 8.12 -2.06
C PRO A 332 -4.45 6.92 -2.45
N THR A 333 -4.77 5.77 -1.86
CA THR A 333 -4.25 4.49 -2.30
C THR A 333 -5.41 3.58 -2.70
N ILE A 334 -5.20 2.76 -3.72
CA ILE A 334 -6.22 1.88 -4.28
C ILE A 334 -5.68 0.47 -4.43
N VAL A 335 -6.50 -0.50 -4.08
CA VAL A 335 -6.25 -1.92 -4.32
C VAL A 335 -7.50 -2.58 -4.86
N ALA A 336 -7.30 -3.53 -5.78
CA ALA A 336 -8.38 -4.29 -6.38
C ALA A 336 -8.16 -5.79 -6.19
N ALA A 337 -9.24 -6.48 -5.85
CA ALA A 337 -9.36 -7.90 -6.06
C ALA A 337 -9.04 -8.17 -7.52
N ARG A 338 -8.11 -9.09 -7.71
CA ARG A 338 -7.56 -9.51 -8.99
C ARG A 338 -8.63 -10.27 -9.81
N ALA A 339 -9.65 -9.54 -10.25
CA ALA A 339 -10.88 -10.03 -10.88
C ALA A 339 -11.49 -9.00 -11.85
N GLY A 340 -12.21 -9.49 -12.87
CA GLY A 340 -12.98 -8.66 -13.81
C GLY A 340 -14.20 -7.96 -13.18
N LEU A 341 -14.71 -6.94 -13.89
CA LEU A 341 -15.74 -6.01 -13.37
C LEU A 341 -16.93 -6.68 -12.70
N THR A 342 -17.47 -7.75 -13.29
CA THR A 342 -18.65 -8.43 -12.75
C THR A 342 -18.46 -9.03 -11.36
N ASN A 343 -17.22 -9.30 -10.97
CA ASN A 343 -16.85 -9.86 -9.68
C ASN A 343 -15.75 -9.01 -8.99
N ASP A 344 -15.66 -7.73 -9.33
CA ASP A 344 -14.63 -6.85 -8.79
C ASP A 344 -14.83 -6.63 -7.29
N ASN A 345 -13.75 -6.30 -6.60
CA ASN A 345 -13.81 -5.87 -5.20
C ASN A 345 -12.68 -4.88 -4.97
N VAL A 346 -13.01 -3.61 -4.87
CA VAL A 346 -12.03 -2.52 -4.94
C VAL A 346 -12.15 -1.67 -3.69
N LEU A 347 -11.01 -1.38 -3.08
CA LEU A 347 -10.91 -0.55 -1.90
C LEU A 347 -10.02 0.66 -2.20
N VAL A 348 -10.56 1.84 -1.89
CA VAL A 348 -9.78 3.09 -1.87
C VAL A 348 -9.67 3.53 -0.42
N PHE A 349 -8.48 3.95 0.00
CA PHE A 349 -8.23 4.56 1.30
C PHE A 349 -7.50 5.89 1.10
N ALA A 350 -7.95 6.95 1.77
CA ALA A 350 -7.33 8.26 1.65
C ALA A 350 -7.37 9.00 2.98
N SER A 351 -6.29 9.74 3.27
CA SER A 351 -6.30 10.75 4.33
C SER A 351 -7.35 11.80 4.02
N SER A 352 -8.19 12.15 4.99
CA SER A 352 -9.33 13.04 4.73
C SER A 352 -9.71 13.90 5.92
N ARG A 353 -10.01 15.17 5.69
CA ARG A 353 -10.58 16.10 6.68
C ARG A 353 -11.61 17.03 6.07
N ALA A 354 -12.42 17.68 6.90
CA ALA A 354 -13.34 18.71 6.43
C ALA A 354 -12.57 19.92 5.87
N VAL A 355 -13.04 20.50 4.77
CA VAL A 355 -12.44 21.70 4.17
C VAL A 355 -12.38 22.84 5.19
N GLY A 356 -11.21 23.47 5.31
CA GLY A 356 -11.00 24.59 6.23
C GLY A 356 -10.81 24.18 7.70
N SER A 357 -10.77 22.87 8.00
CA SER A 357 -10.37 22.40 9.33
C SER A 357 -8.88 22.66 9.58
N THR A 358 -8.56 23.06 10.81
CA THR A 358 -7.17 23.13 11.30
C THR A 358 -6.71 21.86 11.99
N GLU A 359 -7.61 20.89 12.15
CA GLU A 359 -7.29 19.59 12.76
C GLU A 359 -6.43 18.74 11.79
N GLY A 360 -5.79 17.72 12.37
CA GLY A 360 -5.09 16.69 11.62
C GLY A 360 -6.04 15.94 10.67
N PHE A 361 -5.47 15.16 9.76
CA PHE A 361 -6.24 14.32 8.86
C PHE A 361 -6.75 13.08 9.60
N ASP A 362 -8.04 12.78 9.44
CA ASP A 362 -8.55 11.43 9.62
C ASP A 362 -8.30 10.62 8.34
N ALA A 363 -9.01 9.51 8.14
CA ALA A 363 -9.11 8.86 6.85
C ALA A 363 -10.55 8.49 6.50
N ARG A 364 -10.76 8.18 5.22
CA ARG A 364 -11.98 7.56 4.71
C ARG A 364 -11.61 6.42 3.78
N TYR A 365 -12.43 5.38 3.79
CA TYR A 365 -12.31 4.28 2.86
C TYR A 365 -13.60 4.04 2.09
N TYR A 366 -13.46 3.60 0.86
CA TYR A 366 -14.55 3.44 -0.10
C TYR A 366 -14.44 2.04 -0.69
N ILE A 367 -15.59 1.39 -0.81
CA ILE A 367 -15.67 0.00 -1.27
C ILE A 367 -16.58 -0.04 -2.49
N ARG A 368 -16.15 -0.85 -3.46
CA ARG A 368 -16.92 -1.24 -4.63
C ARG A 368 -16.88 -2.76 -4.76
N THR A 369 -18.01 -3.37 -5.12
CA THR A 369 -18.14 -4.82 -5.28
C THR A 369 -19.02 -5.16 -6.47
N ASN A 370 -18.63 -6.16 -7.28
CA ASN A 370 -19.44 -6.75 -8.35
C ASN A 370 -20.08 -5.71 -9.28
N ASP A 371 -19.27 -4.81 -9.82
CA ASP A 371 -19.62 -3.76 -10.77
C ASP A 371 -20.51 -2.61 -10.20
N THR A 372 -20.77 -2.58 -8.90
CA THR A 372 -21.57 -1.50 -8.30
C THR A 372 -20.74 -0.21 -8.15
N PRO A 373 -21.31 0.99 -8.34
CA PRO A 373 -20.62 2.24 -8.01
C PRO A 373 -20.07 2.23 -6.57
N PHE A 374 -18.99 2.97 -6.30
CA PHE A 374 -18.48 3.12 -4.95
C PHE A 374 -19.56 3.67 -4.03
N GLY A 375 -19.71 3.06 -2.85
CA GLY A 375 -20.62 3.52 -1.81
C GLY A 375 -20.16 4.82 -1.15
N ALA A 376 -20.95 5.29 -0.17
CA ALA A 376 -20.54 6.42 0.67
C ALA A 376 -19.26 6.06 1.43
N GLY A 377 -18.32 7.01 1.52
CA GLY A 377 -17.09 6.83 2.28
C GLY A 377 -17.37 6.47 3.74
N LEU A 378 -16.67 5.46 4.24
CA LEU A 378 -16.73 5.04 5.63
C LEU A 378 -15.63 5.76 6.41
N PRO A 379 -15.96 6.40 7.54
CA PRO A 379 -14.98 7.15 8.31
C PRO A 379 -14.01 6.21 9.04
N PHE A 380 -12.77 6.65 9.17
CA PHE A 380 -11.75 6.06 10.02
C PHE A 380 -11.02 7.18 10.77
N THR A 381 -11.27 7.28 12.07
CA THR A 381 -10.80 8.41 12.89
C THR A 381 -9.41 8.15 13.46
N SER A 382 -8.56 9.17 13.48
CA SER A 382 -7.23 9.11 14.10
C SER A 382 -7.27 8.86 15.63
N GLY A 383 -8.42 9.12 16.25
CA GLY A 383 -8.71 8.81 17.65
C GLY A 383 -8.53 9.99 18.62
N ASN A 384 -7.87 11.08 18.21
CA ASN A 384 -7.87 12.37 18.91
C ASN A 384 -7.35 13.52 18.00
N SER A 385 -7.54 14.77 18.43
CA SER A 385 -7.24 15.95 17.61
C SER A 385 -5.75 16.26 17.39
N ASN A 386 -4.84 15.64 18.14
CA ASN A 386 -3.38 15.81 17.96
C ASN A 386 -2.77 14.76 17.04
N LEU A 387 -3.57 13.85 16.47
CA LEU A 387 -3.13 12.82 15.55
C LEU A 387 -3.61 13.11 14.13
N SER A 388 -2.73 12.86 13.17
CA SER A 388 -3.00 12.99 11.75
C SER A 388 -2.60 11.71 11.01
N ILE A 389 -3.53 11.12 10.26
CA ILE A 389 -3.27 9.98 9.39
C ILE A 389 -2.71 10.51 8.07
N ILE A 390 -1.46 10.16 7.76
CA ILE A 390 -0.77 10.63 6.56
C ILE A 390 -0.09 9.47 5.83
N HIS A 391 0.14 9.70 4.53
CA HIS A 391 0.82 8.80 3.61
C HIS A 391 0.37 7.33 3.70
N PRO A 392 -0.94 7.06 3.52
CA PRO A 392 -1.40 5.69 3.49
C PRO A 392 -0.80 4.94 2.31
N ASP A 393 -0.62 3.64 2.50
CA ASP A 393 -0.20 2.69 1.49
C ASP A 393 -1.11 1.47 1.56
N SER A 394 -1.23 0.73 0.47
CA SER A 394 -2.09 -0.44 0.43
C SER A 394 -1.49 -1.58 -0.37
N TYR A 395 -1.85 -2.78 0.07
CA TYR A 395 -1.44 -4.02 -0.53
C TYR A 395 -2.60 -5.01 -0.45
N ILE A 396 -2.75 -5.87 -1.45
CA ILE A 396 -3.81 -6.89 -1.43
C ILE A 396 -3.22 -8.30 -1.39
N ARG A 397 -3.76 -9.09 -0.48
CA ARG A 397 -3.47 -10.50 -0.31
C ARG A 397 -4.68 -11.35 -0.73
N PHE A 398 -4.37 -12.48 -1.38
CA PHE A 398 -5.35 -13.50 -1.75
C PHE A 398 -5.22 -14.69 -0.78
N GLU A 399 -6.30 -15.04 -0.09
CA GLU A 399 -6.33 -16.16 0.84
C GLU A 399 -7.55 -17.04 0.55
N ASN A 400 -7.34 -18.30 0.13
CA ASN A 400 -8.42 -19.28 -0.08
C ASN A 400 -9.62 -18.77 -0.93
N GLY A 401 -9.38 -17.84 -1.85
CA GLY A 401 -10.42 -17.20 -2.68
C GLY A 401 -11.11 -15.98 -2.04
N ALA A 402 -10.72 -15.59 -0.82
CA ALA A 402 -11.08 -14.33 -0.18
C ALA A 402 -9.97 -13.28 -0.41
N ASN A 403 -10.39 -12.04 -0.67
CA ASN A 403 -9.49 -10.92 -0.95
C ASN A 403 -9.39 -10.06 0.31
N THR A 404 -8.26 -10.12 0.99
CA THR A 404 -7.97 -9.29 2.17
C THR A 404 -7.03 -8.17 1.75
N ALA A 405 -7.40 -6.91 2.01
CA ALA A 405 -6.47 -5.80 1.81
C ALA A 405 -5.74 -5.48 3.10
N ARG A 406 -4.43 -5.23 3.02
CA ARG A 406 -3.60 -4.67 4.06
C ARG A 406 -3.34 -3.22 3.73
N LEU A 407 -3.44 -2.38 4.74
CA LEU A 407 -3.17 -0.96 4.63
C LEU A 407 -2.09 -0.62 5.66
N SER A 408 -1.30 0.40 5.37
CA SER A 408 -0.46 1.06 6.35
C SER A 408 -0.63 2.56 6.27
N TYR A 409 -0.27 3.26 7.34
CA TYR A 409 -0.17 4.71 7.36
C TYR A 409 0.78 5.16 8.46
N VAL A 410 1.24 6.40 8.36
CA VAL A 410 1.95 7.09 9.45
C VAL A 410 0.92 7.88 10.25
N SER A 411 0.83 7.58 11.55
CA SER A 411 0.11 8.36 12.54
C SER A 411 1.04 9.46 13.05
N GLN A 412 0.89 10.66 12.52
CA GLN A 412 1.71 11.81 12.89
C GLN A 412 1.16 12.49 14.14
N VAL A 413 2.05 12.79 15.08
CA VAL A 413 1.76 13.65 16.22
C VAL A 413 1.95 15.10 15.79
N VAL A 414 0.85 15.85 15.62
CA VAL A 414 0.83 17.15 14.94
C VAL A 414 1.69 18.20 15.66
N ASP A 415 1.68 18.20 16.99
CA ASP A 415 2.48 19.12 17.80
C ASP A 415 3.93 18.66 18.04
N ALA A 416 4.32 17.52 17.48
CA ALA A 416 5.62 16.88 17.69
C ALA A 416 6.00 16.66 19.17
N SER A 417 5.00 16.53 20.05
CA SER A 417 5.22 16.27 21.49
C SER A 417 5.74 14.85 21.78
N SER A 418 5.61 13.93 20.82
CA SER A 418 6.08 12.55 20.90
C SER A 418 6.40 12.01 19.51
N ASN A 419 6.92 10.78 19.46
CA ASN A 419 7.21 10.10 18.19
C ASN A 419 5.93 9.90 17.38
N ASN A 420 6.06 9.95 16.06
CA ASN A 420 5.05 9.41 15.17
C ASN A 420 4.95 7.88 15.36
N GLU A 421 3.96 7.26 14.75
CA GLU A 421 3.80 5.80 14.80
C GLU A 421 3.43 5.26 13.43
N ASN A 422 3.93 4.06 13.09
CA ASN A 422 3.38 3.30 11.98
C ASN A 422 2.16 2.55 12.44
N ARG A 423 1.22 2.32 11.53
CA ARG A 423 0.00 1.58 11.81
C ARG A 423 -0.30 0.68 10.62
N SER A 424 -0.81 -0.52 10.89
CA SER A 424 -1.36 -1.43 9.87
C SER A 424 -2.84 -1.65 10.11
N LEU A 425 -3.60 -1.80 9.04
CA LEU A 425 -5.02 -2.17 9.08
C LEU A 425 -5.26 -3.33 8.13
N THR A 426 -6.27 -4.12 8.45
CA THR A 426 -6.72 -5.21 7.60
C THR A 426 -8.17 -5.00 7.24
N TYR A 427 -8.46 -5.01 5.95
CA TYR A 427 -9.81 -5.12 5.45
C TYR A 427 -10.11 -6.60 5.18
N ASN A 428 -11.02 -7.17 5.95
CA ASN A 428 -11.38 -8.60 5.88
C ASN A 428 -12.51 -8.91 4.87
N GLY A 429 -12.85 -7.94 4.01
CA GLY A 429 -13.96 -8.04 3.06
C GLY A 429 -15.29 -7.49 3.59
N SER A 430 -15.39 -7.15 4.89
CA SER A 430 -16.59 -6.54 5.50
C SER A 430 -16.29 -5.20 6.18
N SER A 431 -15.20 -5.11 6.93
CA SER A 431 -14.79 -3.90 7.64
C SER A 431 -13.28 -3.84 7.78
N LEU A 432 -12.78 -2.64 8.09
CA LEU A 432 -11.43 -2.52 8.63
C LEU A 432 -11.42 -3.03 10.07
N ASP A 433 -10.43 -3.85 10.40
CA ASP A 433 -10.22 -4.28 11.78
C ASP A 433 -9.93 -3.07 12.68
N PRO A 434 -10.40 -3.09 13.93
CA PRO A 434 -10.41 -1.92 14.83
C PRO A 434 -9.04 -1.65 15.45
N PHE A 435 -7.98 -1.59 14.64
CA PHE A 435 -6.56 -1.36 14.98
C PHE A 435 -5.77 -2.62 15.36
N GLU A 436 -4.93 -3.10 14.44
CA GLU A 436 -3.78 -3.99 14.74
C GLU A 436 -2.51 -3.12 14.79
N PRO A 437 -1.99 -2.78 15.97
CA PRO A 437 -0.75 -2.02 16.07
C PRO A 437 0.45 -2.94 15.80
N VAL A 438 0.93 -2.95 14.56
CA VAL A 438 2.37 -2.87 14.35
C VAL A 438 2.75 -1.42 14.69
N ALA A 439 2.74 -1.10 15.99
CA ALA A 439 3.09 0.20 16.51
C ALA A 439 4.28 -0.01 17.46
N ASP A 440 5.48 0.22 16.96
CA ASP A 440 6.67 0.33 17.81
C ASP A 440 6.88 1.82 18.18
N PRO A 441 6.61 2.23 19.43
CA PRO A 441 6.86 3.61 19.87
C PRO A 441 8.37 3.91 20.01
N SER A 442 9.25 2.91 19.90
CA SER A 442 10.70 3.04 20.10
C SER A 442 11.39 3.74 18.94
N LYS A 443 10.76 3.78 17.76
CA LYS A 443 11.25 4.51 16.59
C LYS A 443 10.27 5.60 16.20
N ASN A 444 10.81 6.74 15.76
CA ASN A 444 10.03 7.84 15.22
C ASN A 444 9.99 7.71 13.68
N PRO A 445 8.92 7.17 13.07
CA PRO A 445 8.80 7.08 11.62
C PRO A 445 8.73 8.47 10.99
N PHE A 446 9.43 8.60 9.86
CA PHE A 446 9.51 9.85 9.13
C PHE A 446 8.18 10.16 8.46
N SER A 447 7.64 11.34 8.76
CA SER A 447 6.35 11.81 8.26
C SER A 447 6.41 12.47 6.88
N GLY A 448 7.52 12.32 6.14
CA GLY A 448 7.69 12.97 4.82
C GLY A 448 7.26 12.12 3.63
N PHE A 449 7.11 10.80 3.82
CA PHE A 449 6.63 9.87 2.81
C PHE A 449 6.02 8.63 3.47
N LYS A 450 5.48 7.72 2.64
CA LYS A 450 4.72 6.55 3.10
C LYS A 450 5.59 5.52 3.82
N SER A 451 4.96 4.86 4.79
CA SER A 451 5.38 3.56 5.31
C SER A 451 4.66 2.49 4.51
N THR A 452 5.42 1.58 3.95
CA THR A 452 4.99 0.68 2.89
C THR A 452 4.65 -0.69 3.47
N VAL A 453 3.55 -1.30 3.05
CA VAL A 453 3.06 -2.58 3.58
C VAL A 453 3.08 -3.67 2.52
N THR A 454 3.37 -4.90 2.93
CA THR A 454 3.01 -6.08 2.14
C THR A 454 2.73 -7.27 3.06
N GLY A 455 2.18 -8.36 2.51
CA GLY A 455 1.55 -9.43 3.29
C GLY A 455 1.74 -10.84 2.76
N GLU A 456 2.75 -11.10 1.91
CA GLU A 456 2.96 -12.40 1.27
C GLU A 456 4.03 -13.26 1.99
N ILE A 457 4.05 -13.27 3.32
CA ILE A 457 4.80 -14.30 4.06
C ILE A 457 3.93 -15.57 4.13
N LEU A 458 4.40 -16.63 3.45
CA LEU A 458 3.68 -17.90 3.26
C LEU A 458 3.38 -18.66 4.57
N SER A 459 4.05 -18.34 5.69
CA SER A 459 3.96 -19.13 6.93
C SER A 459 3.19 -18.47 8.09
N SER A 460 3.22 -17.13 8.26
CA SER A 460 2.74 -16.47 9.49
C SER A 460 1.47 -15.62 9.33
N LEU A 461 1.03 -15.32 8.10
CA LEU A 461 -0.18 -14.52 7.81
C LEU A 461 -0.16 -13.08 8.36
N GLU A 462 0.99 -12.63 8.86
CA GLU A 462 1.17 -11.37 9.59
C GLU A 462 1.56 -10.22 8.66
N PRO A 463 0.98 -9.01 8.85
CA PRO A 463 1.42 -7.83 8.14
C PRO A 463 2.82 -7.43 8.59
N TYR A 464 3.57 -6.86 7.67
CA TYR A 464 4.83 -6.21 7.95
C TYR A 464 4.94 -4.92 7.18
N ILE A 465 5.69 -3.98 7.74
CA ILE A 465 5.86 -2.63 7.26
C ILE A 465 7.34 -2.36 7.06
N VAL A 466 7.68 -1.72 5.95
CA VAL A 466 8.97 -1.07 5.78
C VAL A 466 8.80 0.43 5.92
N PHE A 467 9.61 1.05 6.77
CA PHE A 467 9.51 2.47 7.07
C PHE A 467 10.89 3.10 7.31
N VAL A 468 10.92 4.43 7.32
CA VAL A 468 12.14 5.19 7.54
C VAL A 468 12.09 5.89 8.88
N GLY A 469 13.22 5.92 9.59
CA GLY A 469 13.34 6.66 10.84
C GLY A 469 13.50 8.16 10.61
N THR A 470 13.16 8.95 11.61
CA THR A 470 13.30 10.41 11.59
C THR A 470 14.65 10.83 12.16
N SER A 471 15.30 11.82 11.54
CA SER A 471 16.53 12.40 12.09
C SER A 471 16.29 13.11 13.44
N SER A 472 17.34 13.31 14.23
CA SER A 472 17.23 13.95 15.56
C SER A 472 16.61 15.36 15.55
N GLY A 473 16.56 16.02 14.38
CA GLY A 473 15.93 17.33 14.19
C GLY A 473 14.58 17.31 13.47
N GLY A 474 14.03 16.12 13.16
CA GLY A 474 12.73 16.02 12.49
C GLY A 474 12.74 16.37 11.00
N THR A 475 13.91 16.63 10.41
CA THR A 475 13.99 17.35 9.12
C THR A 475 14.11 16.43 7.90
N PHE A 476 14.63 15.21 8.08
CA PHE A 476 14.86 14.27 6.98
C PHE A 476 14.81 12.82 7.46
N GLY A 477 14.60 11.89 6.53
CA GLY A 477 14.60 10.46 6.76
C GLY A 477 16.01 9.89 6.94
N VAL A 478 16.16 9.00 7.92
CA VAL A 478 17.39 8.27 8.22
C VAL A 478 17.09 6.83 8.60
N SER A 479 17.90 5.93 8.06
CA SER A 479 17.82 4.48 8.22
C SER A 479 16.49 3.88 7.75
N LEU A 480 16.58 2.67 7.22
CA LEU A 480 15.42 1.90 6.78
C LEU A 480 15.17 0.77 7.78
N TYR A 481 13.94 0.59 8.19
CA TYR A 481 13.50 -0.39 9.18
C TYR A 481 12.42 -1.28 8.59
N PHE A 482 12.42 -2.53 9.02
CA PHE A 482 11.41 -3.52 8.78
C PHE A 482 10.80 -3.93 10.11
N ASP A 483 9.49 -3.79 10.23
CA ASP A 483 8.73 -4.27 11.39
C ASP A 483 7.76 -5.33 10.89
N LYS A 484 7.76 -6.47 11.57
CA LYS A 484 6.86 -7.59 11.30
C LYS A 484 6.11 -7.84 12.59
N GLN A 485 4.78 -7.91 12.49
CA GLN A 485 3.98 -8.39 13.60
C GLN A 485 4.51 -9.78 13.98
N SER A 486 5.08 -9.89 15.17
CA SER A 486 5.49 -11.17 15.71
C SER A 486 4.28 -11.81 16.35
N SER A 487 3.95 -13.04 15.95
CA SER A 487 3.01 -13.94 16.65
C SER A 487 3.58 -14.40 17.99
N THR A 488 4.09 -13.47 18.77
CA THR A 488 3.99 -13.62 20.22
C THR A 488 2.57 -13.27 20.56
N LEU A 489 1.89 -14.20 21.23
CA LEU A 489 0.64 -13.95 21.93
C LEU A 489 0.91 -12.89 23.01
N SER A 490 1.09 -11.63 22.59
CA SER A 490 1.34 -10.51 23.48
C SER A 490 0.00 -10.16 24.09
N THR A 491 -0.24 -10.73 25.27
CA THR A 491 -1.23 -10.15 26.16
C THR A 491 -0.80 -8.71 26.38
N ILE A 492 -1.55 -7.75 25.83
CA ILE A 492 -1.48 -6.33 26.24
C ILE A 492 -1.37 -6.34 27.75
N ASP A 493 -0.20 -5.95 28.27
CA ASP A 493 0.15 -5.98 29.68
C ASP A 493 -0.95 -5.25 30.46
N PHE A 494 -1.88 -6.03 31.00
CA PHE A 494 -2.73 -5.57 32.08
C PHE A 494 -1.85 -5.70 33.30
N ASN A 495 -1.35 -4.56 33.80
CA ASN A 495 -0.52 -4.53 34.99
C ASN A 495 -1.20 -5.34 36.11
N MET A 496 -0.64 -6.53 36.39
CA MET A 496 -1.11 -7.43 37.46
C MET A 496 -0.90 -6.84 38.87
N SER A 497 -0.37 -5.61 38.96
CA SER A 497 -0.13 -4.83 40.18
C SER A 497 -1.41 -4.34 40.86
N ASP A 498 -2.55 -4.36 40.17
CA ASP A 498 -3.77 -3.67 40.60
C ASP A 498 -4.80 -4.57 41.32
N ILE A 499 -4.55 -5.89 41.36
CA ILE A 499 -5.40 -6.85 42.09
C ILE A 499 -4.71 -7.26 43.38
N GLN A 500 -5.26 -6.83 44.52
CA GLN A 500 -4.76 -7.15 45.85
C GLN A 500 -5.59 -8.27 46.48
N VAL A 501 -4.92 -9.37 46.85
CA VAL A 501 -5.55 -10.53 47.49
C VAL A 501 -4.95 -10.75 48.87
N TYR A 502 -5.74 -10.55 49.93
CA TYR A 502 -5.25 -10.62 51.31
C TYR A 502 -6.36 -11.01 52.31
N PRO A 503 -6.01 -11.52 53.50
CA PRO A 503 -4.69 -11.98 53.90
C PRO A 503 -4.36 -13.33 53.25
N ASN A 504 -3.09 -13.54 52.91
CA ASN A 504 -2.55 -14.85 52.57
C ASN A 504 -1.32 -15.11 53.46
N PRO A 505 -1.35 -16.06 54.41
CA PRO A 505 -2.39 -17.06 54.65
C PRO A 505 -3.72 -16.53 55.22
N THR A 506 -4.86 -17.11 54.82
CA THR A 506 -6.21 -16.78 55.29
C THR A 506 -6.75 -17.79 56.32
N ARG A 507 -7.69 -17.36 57.16
CA ARG A 507 -8.42 -18.22 58.11
C ARG A 507 -9.89 -18.39 57.75
N ASN A 508 -10.64 -17.30 57.54
CA ASN A 508 -12.10 -17.38 57.36
C ASN A 508 -12.56 -16.64 56.10
N ILE A 509 -11.98 -15.47 55.83
CA ILE A 509 -12.37 -14.57 54.74
C ILE A 509 -11.11 -14.16 53.97
N LEU A 510 -11.20 -14.20 52.64
CA LEU A 510 -10.20 -13.69 51.73
C LEU A 510 -10.77 -12.46 51.01
N HIS A 511 -10.09 -11.33 51.09
CA HIS A 511 -10.45 -10.11 50.40
C HIS A 511 -9.74 -10.05 49.04
N VAL A 512 -10.51 -9.68 48.01
CA VAL A 512 -10.03 -9.46 46.65
C VAL A 512 -10.44 -8.05 46.25
N ASN A 513 -9.46 -7.15 46.11
CA ASN A 513 -9.65 -5.77 45.72
C ASN A 513 -9.00 -5.53 44.36
N ALA A 514 -9.65 -4.75 43.50
CA ALA A 514 -9.18 -4.42 42.16
C ALA A 514 -9.47 -2.96 41.82
N ASN A 515 -8.76 -2.39 40.85
CA ASN A 515 -9.06 -1.05 40.30
C ASN A 515 -10.22 -1.07 39.28
N GLN A 516 -10.69 -2.25 38.88
CA GLN A 516 -11.81 -2.45 37.94
C GLN A 516 -12.77 -3.53 38.46
N ASN A 517 -13.98 -3.60 37.89
CA ASN A 517 -15.01 -4.54 38.32
C ASN A 517 -14.57 -5.99 38.11
N ILE A 518 -14.70 -6.82 39.14
CA ILE A 518 -14.43 -8.25 39.10
C ILE A 518 -15.69 -8.96 38.58
N ASP A 519 -15.59 -9.62 37.43
CA ASP A 519 -16.72 -10.31 36.81
C ASP A 519 -16.90 -11.70 37.40
N GLN A 520 -15.80 -12.39 37.73
CA GLN A 520 -15.84 -13.75 38.21
C GLN A 520 -14.67 -14.09 39.14
N ILE A 521 -14.95 -14.83 40.22
CA ILE A 521 -13.93 -15.44 41.07
C ILE A 521 -14.19 -16.94 41.17
N GLU A 522 -13.17 -17.73 40.87
CA GLU A 522 -13.19 -19.19 40.92
C GLU A 522 -12.15 -19.69 41.92
N VAL A 523 -12.54 -20.63 42.79
CA VAL A 523 -11.63 -21.27 43.74
C VAL A 523 -11.48 -22.73 43.36
N TYR A 524 -10.24 -23.17 43.20
CA TYR A 524 -9.86 -24.54 42.89
C TYR A 524 -9.10 -25.16 44.05
N ASN A 525 -9.34 -26.45 44.30
CA ASN A 525 -8.54 -27.23 45.25
C ASN A 525 -7.19 -27.66 44.65
N TYR A 526 -6.34 -28.32 45.45
CA TYR A 526 -5.01 -28.80 45.02
C TYR A 526 -5.04 -29.85 43.90
N MET A 527 -6.19 -30.46 43.61
CA MET A 527 -6.39 -31.40 42.50
C MET A 527 -6.91 -30.70 41.23
N GLY A 528 -7.08 -29.37 41.25
CA GLY A 528 -7.62 -28.60 40.13
C GLY A 528 -9.14 -28.68 39.98
N GLN A 529 -9.86 -29.19 40.99
CA GLN A 529 -11.33 -29.21 40.96
C GLN A 529 -11.87 -27.84 41.38
N LEU A 530 -12.81 -27.31 40.61
CA LEU A 530 -13.55 -26.09 40.95
C LEU A 530 -14.47 -26.37 42.14
N ILE A 531 -14.25 -25.66 43.25
CA ILE A 531 -15.01 -25.84 44.50
C ILE A 531 -15.88 -24.63 44.86
N LYS A 532 -15.66 -23.48 44.22
CA LYS A 532 -16.50 -22.28 44.39
C LYS A 532 -16.39 -21.33 43.21
N ILE A 533 -17.51 -20.70 42.86
CA ILE A 533 -17.60 -19.66 41.85
C ILE A 533 -18.45 -18.49 42.38
N LEU A 534 -18.04 -17.27 42.09
CA LEU A 534 -18.73 -16.02 42.45
C LEU A 534 -18.74 -15.09 41.23
N HIS A 535 -19.80 -14.27 41.10
CA HIS A 535 -19.93 -13.25 40.05
C HIS A 535 -20.21 -11.86 40.67
N PRO A 536 -19.18 -11.18 41.21
CA PRO A 536 -19.39 -10.03 42.09
C PRO A 536 -19.81 -8.75 41.37
N ASN A 537 -19.34 -8.52 40.14
CA ASN A 537 -19.52 -7.28 39.37
C ASN A 537 -19.18 -6.01 40.17
N THR A 538 -18.13 -6.06 40.99
CA THR A 538 -17.69 -4.97 41.86
C THR A 538 -16.17 -4.98 42.04
N VAL A 539 -15.60 -3.85 42.43
CA VAL A 539 -14.15 -3.66 42.65
C VAL A 539 -13.62 -4.31 43.93
N ASN A 540 -14.49 -4.63 44.90
CA ASN A 540 -14.10 -5.24 46.17
C ASN A 540 -15.01 -6.43 46.49
N THR A 541 -14.43 -7.61 46.73
CA THR A 541 -15.17 -8.84 47.01
C THR A 541 -14.59 -9.61 48.19
N GLU A 542 -15.46 -10.19 49.01
CA GLU A 542 -15.09 -11.12 50.07
C GLU A 542 -15.41 -12.56 49.68
N VAL A 543 -14.43 -13.44 49.80
CA VAL A 543 -14.57 -14.88 49.56
C VAL A 543 -14.52 -15.60 50.91
N SER A 544 -15.65 -16.17 51.33
CA SER A 544 -15.67 -17.06 52.51
C SER A 544 -14.91 -18.35 52.22
N MET A 545 -13.87 -18.59 53.02
CA MET A 545 -12.98 -19.77 52.99
C MET A 545 -13.22 -20.70 54.20
N SER A 546 -14.22 -20.39 55.05
CA SER A 546 -14.44 -21.07 56.33
C SER A 546 -14.83 -22.54 56.19
N GLU A 547 -15.45 -22.90 55.06
CA GLU A 547 -15.92 -24.26 54.75
C GLU A 547 -14.82 -25.14 54.14
N PHE A 548 -13.64 -24.57 53.87
CA PHE A 548 -12.54 -25.26 53.21
C PHE A 548 -11.53 -25.80 54.22
N ALA A 549 -11.05 -27.02 53.98
CA ALA A 549 -10.02 -27.65 54.80
C ALA A 549 -8.69 -26.89 54.73
N THR A 550 -7.87 -26.98 55.78
CA THR A 550 -6.50 -26.45 55.80
C THR A 550 -5.68 -27.01 54.63
N GLY A 551 -5.03 -26.13 53.88
CA GLY A 551 -4.36 -26.51 52.63
C GLY A 551 -4.09 -25.32 51.72
N PHE A 552 -3.61 -25.56 50.50
CA PHE A 552 -3.48 -24.52 49.49
C PHE A 552 -4.58 -24.62 48.43
N TYR A 553 -4.99 -23.46 47.92
CA TYR A 553 -6.03 -23.29 46.92
C TYR A 553 -5.54 -22.35 45.82
N LEU A 554 -6.06 -22.52 44.61
CA LEU A 554 -5.84 -21.58 43.51
C LEU A 554 -7.11 -20.74 43.35
N VAL A 555 -6.98 -19.43 43.42
CA VAL A 555 -8.08 -18.48 43.25
C VAL A 555 -7.88 -17.75 41.94
N LYS A 556 -8.70 -18.06 40.93
CA LYS A 556 -8.71 -17.39 39.63
C LYS A 556 -9.72 -16.24 39.68
N ILE A 557 -9.29 -15.03 39.36
CA ILE A 557 -10.07 -13.81 39.37
C ILE A 557 -10.11 -13.29 37.94
N SER A 558 -11.29 -13.04 37.41
CA SER A 558 -11.51 -12.56 36.05
C SER A 558 -12.21 -11.21 36.05
N SER A 559 -11.75 -10.32 35.18
CA SER A 559 -12.29 -8.97 34.97
C SER A 559 -12.17 -8.67 33.48
N GLN A 560 -13.29 -8.35 32.83
CA GLN A 560 -13.48 -8.31 31.39
C GLN A 560 -13.01 -9.62 30.74
N GLU A 561 -12.14 -9.55 29.74
CA GLU A 561 -11.59 -10.71 29.02
C GLU A 561 -10.28 -11.25 29.63
N LYS A 562 -9.88 -10.78 30.83
CA LYS A 562 -8.61 -11.13 31.47
C LYS A 562 -8.81 -11.90 32.77
N SER A 563 -7.85 -12.77 33.12
CA SER A 563 -7.88 -13.51 34.39
C SER A 563 -6.50 -13.70 35.02
N ILE A 564 -6.43 -13.63 36.35
CA ILE A 564 -5.24 -13.85 37.18
C ILE A 564 -5.49 -14.98 38.17
N THR A 565 -4.48 -15.78 38.50
CA THR A 565 -4.61 -16.86 39.52
C THR A 565 -3.64 -16.65 40.68
N HIS A 566 -4.17 -16.57 41.90
CA HIS A 566 -3.37 -16.49 43.13
C HIS A 566 -3.39 -17.81 43.91
N LYS A 567 -2.22 -18.23 44.40
CA LYS A 567 -2.12 -19.33 45.35
C LYS A 567 -2.35 -18.84 46.77
N ILE A 568 -3.38 -19.36 47.43
CA ILE A 568 -3.78 -18.98 48.79
C ILE A 568 -3.57 -20.15 49.75
N VAL A 569 -2.98 -19.87 50.92
CA VAL A 569 -2.82 -20.84 52.00
C VAL A 569 -3.93 -20.62 53.04
N LYS A 570 -4.79 -21.61 53.22
CA LYS A 570 -5.80 -21.67 54.29
C LYS A 570 -5.19 -22.34 55.51
N LYS A 571 -5.19 -21.66 56.65
CA LYS A 571 -4.77 -22.21 57.95
C LYS A 571 -5.90 -22.95 58.65
#